data_AF-A0A2D5VH65-F1
#
_entry.id   AF-A0A2D5VH65-F1
#
_cell.length_a   1.000
_cell.length_b   1.000
_cell.length_c   1.000
_cell.angle_alpha   90.00
_cell.angle_beta   90.00
_cell.angle_gamma   90.00
#
_symmetry.space_group_name_H-M   'P 1'
#
loop_
_entity.id
_entity.type
_entity.pdbx_description
1 polymer ?
#
loop_
_entity_poly.entity_id
_entity_poly.type
_entity_poly.pdbx_seq_one_letter_code
_entity_poly.pdbx_strand_id
1 'polypeptide(L)'
;LSHQEPKRIDFFRARIVDGLGLIAHESIFVVQIGQNGEPELCEPSILGNFSPADAPDQLPAVAATDEVTDWLQQQALAPFLEETRTEQQTEVGRISQHVELSLTELLLRTDEEVGRAAVEVEEGIQGAEGRLARAENRHAELLVRRDKRRRELEQQGALSLQAVERLTSVLVLPHPERESNEVKNLRPNRQTEERAMKAVMQHERARGCQVEDVSAKNLGYDVTSLDTQSGEMRLIEVKGLAATTGTILLTPNERRVAEDRRDCYWLYIVTNCQAKPVLQEPILDPARFSWNEVNKVQHYYLSVDAMTQPMQVREDGSNYGGKL
;
A
#
# COMPACT_ATOMS: atom_id res chain seq x y z
N LEU A 1 -0.32 -3.63 -22.41
CA LEU A 1 -1.52 -4.02 -23.23
C LEU A 1 -2.82 -3.44 -22.70
N SER A 2 -2.88 -3.12 -21.41
CA SER A 2 -4.08 -2.63 -20.71
C SER A 2 -4.53 -1.23 -21.12
N HIS A 3 -3.63 -0.40 -21.64
CA HIS A 3 -3.95 0.97 -22.08
C HIS A 3 -4.31 0.99 -23.57
N GLN A 4 -5.55 1.39 -23.85
CA GLN A 4 -6.02 1.52 -25.22
C GLN A 4 -5.69 2.86 -25.86
N GLU A 5 -5.56 3.88 -25.03
CA GLU A 5 -5.28 5.28 -25.40
C GLU A 5 -4.12 5.79 -24.54
N PRO A 6 -3.42 6.85 -24.97
CA PRO A 6 -2.38 7.48 -24.17
C PRO A 6 -2.94 7.96 -22.82
N LYS A 7 -2.18 7.73 -21.74
CA LYS A 7 -2.48 8.22 -20.39
C LYS A 7 -1.28 8.97 -19.83
N ARG A 8 -1.52 9.94 -18.95
CA ARG A 8 -0.47 10.58 -18.12
C ARG A 8 -0.62 10.09 -16.69
N ILE A 9 0.50 9.75 -16.05
CA ILE A 9 0.54 9.40 -14.64
C ILE A 9 1.37 10.44 -13.91
N ASP A 10 0.74 11.17 -12.99
CA ASP A 10 1.37 12.21 -12.19
C ASP A 10 1.69 11.69 -10.79
N PHE A 11 2.92 11.91 -10.32
CA PHE A 11 3.39 11.52 -9.00
C PHE A 11 3.47 12.76 -8.11
N PHE A 12 2.69 12.78 -7.04
CA PHE A 12 2.66 13.84 -6.06
C PHE A 12 3.28 13.38 -4.76
N ARG A 13 4.05 14.26 -4.13
CA ARG A 13 4.48 14.11 -2.74
C ARG A 13 3.66 15.04 -1.88
N ALA A 14 3.18 14.56 -0.74
CA ALA A 14 2.53 15.40 0.25
C ALA A 14 3.04 15.10 1.66
N ARG A 15 3.10 16.14 2.48
CA ARG A 15 3.57 16.06 3.87
C ARG A 15 2.53 16.61 4.80
N ILE A 16 2.30 15.92 5.90
CA ILE A 16 1.51 16.41 7.02
C ILE A 16 2.50 16.82 8.10
N VAL A 17 2.39 18.07 8.53
CA VAL A 17 3.30 18.71 9.47
C VAL A 17 2.49 19.12 10.70
N ASP A 18 3.04 18.85 11.87
CA ASP A 18 2.46 19.26 13.16
C ASP A 18 2.73 20.74 13.49
N GLY A 19 2.15 21.23 14.58
CA GLY A 19 2.34 22.60 15.05
C GLY A 19 3.76 22.91 15.57
N LEU A 20 4.62 21.89 15.71
CA LEU A 20 6.05 22.05 16.03
C LEU A 20 6.92 22.11 14.77
N GLY A 21 6.34 21.93 13.58
CA GLY A 21 7.08 21.89 12.31
C GLY A 21 7.70 20.52 12.00
N LEU A 22 7.34 19.47 12.73
CA LEU A 22 7.79 18.10 12.48
C LEU A 22 6.87 17.41 11.48
N ILE A 23 7.47 16.62 10.59
CA ILE A 23 6.71 15.80 9.63
C ILE A 23 6.09 14.64 10.40
N ALA A 24 4.76 14.64 10.51
CA ALA A 24 3.99 13.56 11.10
C ALA A 24 3.84 12.40 10.11
N HIS A 25 3.59 12.70 8.83
CA HIS A 25 3.42 11.69 7.78
C HIS A 25 3.83 12.27 6.42
N GLU A 26 4.55 11.51 5.61
CA GLU A 26 4.90 11.82 4.23
C GLU A 26 4.52 10.66 3.34
N SER A 27 3.83 10.94 2.23
CA SER A 27 3.36 9.92 1.30
C SER A 27 3.43 10.38 -0.16
N ILE A 28 3.46 9.39 -1.06
CA ILE A 28 3.41 9.57 -2.51
C ILE A 28 2.01 9.18 -3.00
N PHE A 29 1.39 10.07 -3.76
CA PHE A 29 0.11 9.86 -4.42
C PHE A 29 0.32 9.78 -5.93
N VAL A 30 -0.32 8.81 -6.57
CA VAL A 30 -0.19 8.61 -8.01
C VAL A 30 -1.56 8.75 -8.64
N VAL A 31 -1.65 9.68 -9.61
CA VAL A 31 -2.89 9.99 -10.30
C VAL A 31 -2.74 9.67 -11.78
N GLN A 32 -3.60 8.79 -12.28
CA GLN A 32 -3.70 8.47 -13.69
C GLN A 32 -4.76 9.36 -14.35
N ILE A 33 -4.39 9.99 -15.46
CA ILE A 33 -5.22 10.91 -16.24
C ILE A 33 -5.35 10.35 -17.66
N GLY A 34 -6.60 10.18 -18.12
CA GLY A 34 -6.91 9.80 -19.51
C GLY A 34 -7.21 11.01 -20.40
N GLN A 35 -7.36 10.80 -21.70
CA GLN A 35 -7.76 11.86 -22.64
C GLN A 35 -9.18 12.39 -22.38
N ASN A 36 -10.11 11.52 -21.98
CA ASN A 36 -11.54 11.86 -21.79
C ASN A 36 -12.15 11.22 -20.52
N GLY A 37 -11.31 10.72 -19.60
CA GLY A 37 -11.75 10.03 -18.39
C GLY A 37 -11.57 10.88 -17.13
N GLU A 38 -12.31 10.56 -16.08
CA GLU A 38 -12.02 11.11 -14.76
C GLU A 38 -10.64 10.61 -14.27
N PRO A 39 -9.92 11.39 -13.44
CA PRO A 39 -8.68 10.93 -12.85
C PRO A 39 -8.92 9.73 -11.93
N GLU A 40 -7.92 8.88 -11.81
CA GLU A 40 -7.96 7.68 -10.97
C GLU A 40 -6.75 7.62 -10.06
N LEU A 41 -6.94 7.24 -8.78
CA LEU A 41 -5.82 6.94 -7.89
C LEU A 41 -5.22 5.59 -8.25
N CYS A 42 -3.90 5.52 -8.22
CA CYS A 42 -3.14 4.31 -8.50
C CYS A 42 -2.08 4.11 -7.42
N GLU A 43 -1.61 2.87 -7.29
CA GLU A 43 -0.45 2.56 -6.46
C GLU A 43 0.85 2.91 -7.19
N PRO A 44 1.91 3.37 -6.49
CA PRO A 44 3.21 3.66 -7.11
C PRO A 44 3.84 2.47 -7.85
N SER A 45 3.49 1.25 -7.47
CA SER A 45 3.90 0.01 -8.12
C SER A 45 3.48 -0.09 -9.58
N ILE A 46 2.53 0.74 -10.05
CA ILE A 46 2.04 0.72 -11.43
C ILE A 46 3.15 0.88 -12.47
N LEU A 47 4.25 1.56 -12.14
CA LEU A 47 5.40 1.69 -13.04
C LEU A 47 6.02 0.34 -13.40
N GLY A 48 5.93 -0.66 -12.53
CA GLY A 48 6.43 -2.01 -12.81
C GLY A 48 5.70 -2.70 -13.97
N ASN A 49 4.52 -2.23 -14.37
CA ASN A 49 3.76 -2.80 -15.48
C ASN A 49 4.14 -2.21 -16.85
N PHE A 50 5.05 -1.23 -16.89
CA PHE A 50 5.43 -0.54 -18.11
C PHE A 50 6.86 -0.85 -18.52
N SER A 51 7.08 -0.87 -19.83
CA SER A 51 8.40 -0.95 -20.42
C SER A 51 8.84 0.44 -20.88
N PRO A 52 10.11 0.84 -20.66
CA PRO A 52 10.63 2.08 -21.21
C PRO A 52 10.48 2.11 -22.73
N ALA A 53 10.15 3.28 -23.27
CA ALA A 53 10.05 3.53 -24.69
C ALA A 53 10.63 4.91 -25.01
N ASP A 54 11.04 5.11 -26.26
CA ASP A 54 11.46 6.42 -26.73
C ASP A 54 10.29 7.40 -26.75
N ALA A 55 10.58 8.69 -26.56
CA ALA A 55 9.58 9.73 -26.62
C ALA A 55 8.98 9.80 -28.04
N PRO A 56 7.64 9.96 -28.18
CA PRO A 56 7.02 10.10 -29.49
C PRO A 56 7.37 11.47 -30.09
N ASP A 57 7.47 11.54 -31.42
CA ASP A 57 7.72 12.79 -32.14
C ASP A 57 6.66 13.87 -31.85
N GLN A 58 5.42 13.44 -31.61
CA GLN A 58 4.30 14.30 -31.22
C GLN A 58 3.71 13.83 -29.90
N LEU A 59 3.64 14.74 -28.93
CA LEU A 59 3.03 14.45 -27.65
C LEU A 59 1.50 14.40 -27.79
N PRO A 60 0.84 13.39 -27.19
CA PRO A 60 -0.61 13.31 -27.16
C PRO A 60 -1.19 14.43 -26.29
N ALA A 61 -2.44 14.82 -26.55
CA ALA A 61 -3.12 15.91 -25.83
C ALA A 61 -3.07 15.76 -24.30
N VAL A 62 -3.13 14.52 -23.78
CA VAL A 62 -3.07 14.23 -22.34
C VAL A 62 -1.77 14.70 -21.67
N ALA A 63 -0.68 14.83 -22.43
CA ALA A 63 0.57 15.38 -21.91
C ALA A 63 0.43 16.85 -21.49
N ALA A 64 -0.44 17.59 -22.19
CA ALA A 64 -0.68 19.02 -21.98
C ALA A 64 -1.89 19.32 -21.08
N THR A 65 -2.56 18.30 -20.53
CA THR A 65 -3.69 18.50 -19.60
C THR A 65 -3.24 19.24 -18.34
N ASP A 66 -4.09 20.10 -17.78
CA ASP A 66 -3.77 20.77 -16.52
C ASP A 66 -3.61 19.78 -15.34
N GLU A 67 -3.00 20.24 -14.25
CA GLU A 67 -2.96 19.46 -13.02
C GLU A 67 -4.36 19.34 -12.40
N VAL A 68 -4.69 18.15 -11.92
CA VAL A 68 -6.00 17.82 -11.35
C VAL A 68 -6.05 18.10 -9.84
N THR A 69 -5.62 19.30 -9.44
CA THR A 69 -5.36 19.67 -8.05
C THR A 69 -6.61 19.59 -7.16
N ASP A 70 -7.76 20.09 -7.63
CA ASP A 70 -9.01 20.05 -6.86
C ASP A 70 -9.47 18.61 -6.61
N TRP A 71 -9.32 17.75 -7.63
CA TRP A 71 -9.66 16.34 -7.52
C TRP A 71 -8.70 15.62 -6.58
N LEU A 72 -7.39 15.85 -6.70
CA LEU A 72 -6.37 15.29 -5.80
C LEU A 72 -6.62 15.71 -4.35
N GLN A 73 -6.99 16.97 -4.13
CA GLN A 73 -7.32 17.50 -2.82
C GLN A 73 -8.50 16.75 -2.18
N GLN A 74 -9.57 16.53 -2.94
CA GLN A 74 -10.79 15.91 -2.44
C GLN A 74 -10.67 14.40 -2.27
N GLN A 75 -10.06 13.71 -3.24
CA GLN A 75 -10.08 12.24 -3.31
C GLN A 75 -8.90 11.58 -2.61
N ALA A 76 -7.79 12.29 -2.41
CA ALA A 76 -6.57 11.73 -1.82
C ALA A 76 -6.09 12.48 -0.58
N LEU A 77 -5.87 13.79 -0.71
CA LEU A 77 -5.17 14.55 0.33
C LEU A 77 -6.03 14.86 1.55
N ALA A 78 -7.33 15.14 1.38
CA ALA A 78 -8.25 15.34 2.49
C ALA A 78 -8.47 14.03 3.29
N PRO A 79 -8.74 12.87 2.66
CA PRO A 79 -8.75 11.59 3.37
C PRO A 79 -7.45 11.29 4.11
N PHE A 80 -6.30 11.48 3.46
CA PHE A 80 -4.98 11.27 4.07
C PHE A 80 -4.75 12.13 5.31
N LEU A 81 -5.16 13.41 5.27
CA LEU A 81 -5.07 14.31 6.42
C LEU A 81 -5.98 13.85 7.57
N GLU A 82 -7.19 13.39 7.27
CA GLU A 82 -8.15 12.98 8.29
C GLU A 82 -7.77 11.66 8.97
N GLU A 83 -7.26 10.69 8.20
CA GLU A 83 -6.69 9.45 8.72
C GLU A 83 -5.53 9.75 9.67
N THR A 84 -4.55 10.52 9.22
CA THR A 84 -3.38 10.90 10.03
C THR A 84 -3.81 11.71 11.27
N ARG A 85 -4.83 12.57 11.15
CA ARG A 85 -5.40 13.32 12.28
C ARG A 85 -6.00 12.39 13.33
N THR A 86 -6.74 11.37 12.92
CA THR A 86 -7.38 10.42 13.84
C THR A 86 -6.33 9.61 14.61
N GLU A 87 -5.30 9.13 13.92
CA GLU A 87 -4.19 8.41 14.53
C GLU A 87 -3.42 9.29 15.51
N GLN A 88 -3.04 10.50 15.08
CA GLN A 88 -2.29 11.45 15.89
C GLN A 88 -3.07 11.87 17.14
N GLN A 89 -4.37 12.14 17.02
CA GLN A 89 -5.21 12.49 18.17
C GLN A 89 -5.27 11.37 19.22
N THR A 90 -5.35 10.13 18.77
CA THR A 90 -5.38 8.96 19.65
C THR A 90 -4.06 8.84 20.41
N GLU A 91 -2.93 8.94 19.71
CA GLU A 91 -1.61 8.81 20.33
C GLU A 91 -1.28 9.98 21.26
N VAL A 92 -1.52 11.22 20.81
CA VAL A 92 -1.34 12.44 21.64
C VAL A 92 -2.23 12.38 22.87
N GLY A 93 -3.49 11.91 22.73
CA GLY A 93 -4.42 11.75 23.85
C GLY A 93 -3.89 10.80 24.92
N ARG A 94 -3.36 9.63 24.50
CA ARG A 94 -2.76 8.64 25.39
C ARG A 94 -1.54 9.19 26.12
N ILE A 95 -0.64 9.87 25.40
CA ILE A 95 0.56 10.48 25.99
C ILE A 95 0.16 11.59 26.96
N SER A 96 -0.81 12.43 26.59
CA SER A 96 -1.32 13.53 27.42
C SER A 96 -1.86 13.03 28.75
N GLN A 97 -2.73 12.01 28.74
CA GLN A 97 -3.25 11.39 29.95
C GLN A 97 -2.13 10.90 30.88
N HIS A 98 -1.12 10.22 30.32
CA HIS A 98 0.00 9.71 31.09
C HIS A 98 0.87 10.82 31.69
N VAL A 99 1.16 11.86 30.90
CA VAL A 99 1.95 13.03 31.34
C VAL A 99 1.23 13.79 32.44
N GLU A 100 -0.06 14.05 32.27
CA GLU A 100 -0.88 14.76 33.26
C GLU A 100 -0.93 14.01 34.58
N LEU A 101 -1.19 12.70 34.54
CA LEU A 101 -1.19 11.84 35.73
C LEU A 101 0.18 11.86 36.43
N SER A 102 1.26 11.63 35.68
CA SER A 102 2.61 11.50 36.24
C SER A 102 3.13 12.80 36.83
N LEU A 103 2.95 13.93 36.13
CA LEU A 103 3.41 15.23 36.62
C LEU A 103 2.54 15.75 37.77
N THR A 104 1.24 15.47 37.77
CA THR A 104 0.37 15.81 38.90
C THR A 104 0.80 15.06 40.16
N GLU A 105 1.06 13.76 40.07
CA GLU A 105 1.57 12.97 41.20
C GLU A 105 2.91 13.50 41.73
N LEU A 106 3.84 13.87 40.84
CA LEU A 106 5.13 14.45 41.25
C LEU A 106 4.96 15.82 41.91
N LEU A 107 4.03 16.64 41.44
CA LEU A 107 3.72 17.93 42.05
C LEU A 107 3.14 17.74 43.46
N LEU A 108 2.15 16.85 43.64
CA LEU A 108 1.59 16.55 44.96
C LEU A 108 2.67 16.12 45.96
N ARG A 109 3.56 15.20 45.56
CA ARG A 109 4.66 14.77 46.43
C ARG A 109 5.60 15.92 46.80
N THR A 110 5.90 16.80 45.84
CA THR A 110 6.77 17.95 46.09
C THR A 110 6.07 18.98 46.98
N ASP A 111 4.76 19.17 46.85
CA ASP A 111 3.96 20.04 47.72
C ASP A 111 3.96 19.53 49.18
N GLU A 112 3.85 18.21 49.39
CA GLU A 112 3.99 17.61 50.72
C GLU A 112 5.40 17.83 51.31
N GLU A 113 6.46 17.75 50.49
CA GLU A 113 7.83 18.04 50.90
C GLU A 113 8.02 19.53 51.27
N VAL A 114 7.45 20.45 50.47
CA VAL A 114 7.44 21.89 50.77
C VAL A 114 6.74 22.15 52.09
N GLY A 115 5.54 21.60 52.29
CA GLY A 115 4.77 21.77 53.53
C GLY A 115 5.53 21.24 54.76
N ARG A 116 6.18 20.07 54.64
CA ARG A 116 7.00 19.52 55.73
C ARG A 116 8.20 20.39 56.04
N ALA A 117 8.95 20.81 55.01
CA ALA A 117 10.12 21.65 55.21
C ALA A 117 9.76 23.02 55.78
N ALA A 118 8.59 23.58 55.42
CA ALA A 118 8.10 24.84 55.99
C ALA A 118 7.83 24.74 57.49
N VAL A 119 7.19 23.66 57.96
CA VAL A 119 6.99 23.41 59.40
C VAL A 119 8.34 23.28 60.13
N GLU A 120 9.31 22.55 59.55
CA GLU A 120 10.65 22.41 60.15
C GLU A 120 11.40 23.75 60.26
N VAL A 121 11.17 24.68 59.33
CA VAL A 121 11.72 26.05 59.40
C VAL A 121 11.08 26.82 60.57
N GLU A 122 9.76 26.73 60.73
CA GLU A 122 9.04 27.36 61.87
C GLU A 122 9.51 26.81 63.22
N GLU A 123 9.84 25.51 63.29
CA GLU A 123 10.40 24.85 64.47
C GLU A 123 11.90 25.18 64.70
N GLY A 124 12.55 25.90 63.79
CA GLY A 124 13.95 26.33 63.91
C GLY A 124 14.97 25.21 63.67
N ILE A 125 14.61 24.17 62.93
CA ILE A 125 15.52 23.04 62.64
C ILE A 125 16.65 23.50 61.71
N GLN A 126 17.89 23.24 62.11
CA GLN A 126 19.08 23.62 61.34
C GLN A 126 19.06 23.00 59.94
N GLY A 127 19.24 23.84 58.91
CA GLY A 127 19.27 23.43 57.51
C GLY A 127 17.90 23.20 56.85
N ALA A 128 16.79 23.44 57.57
CA ALA A 128 15.43 23.35 57.02
C ALA A 128 15.18 24.39 55.91
N GLU A 129 15.70 25.62 56.05
CA GLU A 129 15.58 26.67 55.03
C GLU A 129 16.16 26.24 53.67
N GLY A 130 17.30 25.55 53.68
CA GLY A 130 17.93 25.04 52.47
C GLY A 130 17.16 23.86 51.85
N ARG A 131 16.46 23.06 52.66
CA ARG A 131 15.56 22.00 52.17
C ARG A 131 14.31 22.59 51.54
N LEU A 132 13.69 23.55 52.22
CA LEU A 132 12.52 24.28 51.72
C LEU A 132 12.80 24.92 50.37
N ALA A 133 13.90 25.68 50.26
CA ALA A 133 14.28 26.33 49.01
C ALA A 133 14.50 25.32 47.85
N ARG A 134 15.04 24.12 48.14
CA ARG A 134 15.19 23.09 47.10
C ARG A 134 13.85 22.50 46.68
N ALA A 135 12.96 22.22 47.63
CA ALA A 135 11.63 21.69 47.37
C ALA A 135 10.78 22.70 46.56
N GLU A 136 10.80 23.98 46.94
CA GLU A 136 10.11 25.06 46.21
C GLU A 136 10.62 25.21 44.78
N ASN A 137 11.95 25.22 44.59
CA ASN A 137 12.54 25.26 43.25
C ASN A 137 12.12 24.05 42.42
N ARG A 138 12.13 22.86 43.02
CA ARG A 138 11.71 21.63 42.34
C ARG A 138 10.23 21.68 41.93
N HIS A 139 9.38 22.19 42.80
CA HIS A 139 7.95 22.37 42.51
C HIS A 139 7.75 23.34 41.34
N ALA A 140 8.44 24.49 41.36
CA ALA A 140 8.39 25.48 40.28
C ALA A 140 8.86 24.89 38.93
N GLU A 141 9.95 24.11 38.93
CA GLU A 141 10.43 23.41 37.73
C GLU A 141 9.37 22.44 37.16
N LEU A 142 8.72 21.66 38.02
CA LEU A 142 7.70 20.69 37.61
C LEU A 142 6.46 21.38 37.02
N LEU A 143 6.04 22.52 37.58
CA LEU A 143 4.94 23.33 37.04
C LEU A 143 5.26 23.83 35.63
N VAL A 144 6.43 24.44 35.44
CA VAL A 144 6.88 24.93 34.13
C VAL A 144 6.97 23.77 33.13
N ARG A 145 7.49 22.62 33.57
CA ARG A 145 7.58 21.42 32.73
C ARG A 145 6.20 20.90 32.30
N ARG A 146 5.22 20.87 33.21
CA ARG A 146 3.86 20.45 32.90
C ARG A 146 3.21 21.35 31.86
N ASP A 147 3.27 22.66 32.09
CA ASP A 147 2.67 23.63 31.18
C ASP A 147 3.34 23.62 29.80
N LYS A 148 4.67 23.49 29.77
CA LYS A 148 5.42 23.33 28.52
C LYS A 148 4.98 22.07 27.79
N ARG A 149 4.92 20.93 28.48
CA ARG A 149 4.57 19.65 27.83
C ARG A 149 3.13 19.63 27.33
N ARG A 150 2.20 20.25 28.05
CA ARG A 150 0.82 20.41 27.59
C ARG A 150 0.74 21.19 26.28
N ARG A 151 1.42 22.34 26.19
CA ARG A 151 1.47 23.14 24.94
C ARG A 151 2.12 22.39 23.79
N GLU A 152 3.20 21.66 24.04
CA GLU A 152 3.85 20.84 23.01
C GLU A 152 2.91 19.75 22.49
N LEU A 153 2.17 19.06 23.38
CA LEU A 153 1.21 18.04 22.98
C LEU A 153 0.03 18.63 22.18
N GLU A 154 -0.47 19.80 22.57
CA GLU A 154 -1.48 20.54 21.80
C GLU A 154 -0.97 20.88 20.39
N GLN A 155 0.27 21.36 20.27
CA GLN A 155 0.91 21.65 18.99
C GLN A 155 1.14 20.37 18.16
N GLN A 156 1.52 19.25 18.79
CA GLN A 156 1.66 17.96 18.12
C GLN A 156 0.33 17.44 17.55
N GLY A 157 -0.82 17.81 18.12
CA GLY A 157 -2.14 17.49 17.57
C GLY A 157 -2.59 18.41 16.43
N ALA A 158 -1.94 19.56 16.26
CA ALA A 158 -2.28 20.56 15.25
C ALA A 158 -1.67 20.20 13.89
N LEU A 159 -2.33 19.32 13.14
CA LEU A 159 -1.86 18.88 11.83
C LEU A 159 -2.31 19.79 10.69
N SER A 160 -1.39 20.04 9.76
CA SER A 160 -1.60 20.77 8.51
C SER A 160 -0.98 20.03 7.32
N LEU A 161 -1.65 20.07 6.17
CA LEU A 161 -1.10 19.58 4.92
C LEU A 161 -0.17 20.64 4.32
N GLN A 162 1.06 20.26 4.01
CA GLN A 162 2.09 21.13 3.45
C GLN A 162 2.84 20.44 2.30
N ALA A 163 3.53 21.25 1.49
CA ALA A 163 4.46 20.79 0.46
C ALA A 163 3.86 19.74 -0.49
N VAL A 164 2.63 19.97 -0.96
CA VAL A 164 2.02 19.18 -2.04
C VAL A 164 2.71 19.57 -3.34
N GLU A 165 3.55 18.69 -3.87
CA GLU A 165 4.33 18.95 -5.08
C GLU A 165 4.22 17.78 -6.07
N ARG A 166 4.13 18.10 -7.36
CA ARG A 166 4.29 17.10 -8.41
C ARG A 166 5.78 16.84 -8.63
N LEU A 167 6.22 15.62 -8.31
CA LEU A 167 7.60 15.18 -8.49
C LEU A 167 7.94 14.95 -9.96
N THR A 168 7.05 14.27 -10.67
CA THR A 168 7.26 13.89 -12.07
C THR A 168 5.94 13.48 -12.73
N SER A 169 5.98 13.37 -14.05
CA SER A 169 4.91 12.86 -14.89
C SER A 169 5.45 11.79 -15.83
N VAL A 170 4.72 10.69 -15.97
CA VAL A 170 5.04 9.59 -16.88
C VAL A 170 3.98 9.53 -17.97
N LEU A 171 4.40 9.53 -19.23
CA LEU A 171 3.49 9.32 -20.36
C LEU A 171 3.45 7.83 -20.71
N VAL A 172 2.25 7.25 -20.65
CA VAL A 172 1.99 5.86 -21.00
C VAL A 172 1.36 5.82 -22.39
N LEU A 173 2.01 5.13 -23.31
CA LEU A 173 1.55 4.94 -24.68
C LEU A 173 0.99 3.52 -24.88
N PRO A 174 -0.02 3.33 -25.76
CA PRO A 174 -0.43 2.00 -26.17
C PRO A 174 0.73 1.24 -26.81
N HIS A 175 0.80 -0.07 -26.55
CA HIS A 175 1.86 -0.92 -27.14
C HIS A 175 1.77 -0.89 -28.68
N PRO A 176 2.89 -0.66 -29.42
CA PRO A 176 2.87 -0.47 -30.86
C PRO A 176 2.34 -1.71 -31.61
N GLU A 177 2.72 -2.91 -31.17
CA GLU A 177 2.30 -4.17 -31.80
C GLU A 177 1.00 -4.76 -31.24
N ARG A 178 0.19 -3.98 -30.52
CA ARG A 178 -1.03 -4.48 -29.84
C ARG A 178 -2.03 -5.16 -30.78
N GLU A 179 -2.03 -4.82 -32.07
CA GLU A 179 -2.96 -5.35 -33.07
C GLU A 179 -2.43 -6.61 -33.77
N SER A 180 -1.18 -7.01 -33.50
CA SER A 180 -0.61 -8.26 -34.00
C SER A 180 -1.35 -9.47 -33.43
N ASN A 181 -1.46 -10.54 -34.21
CA ASN A 181 -2.16 -11.76 -33.79
C ASN A 181 -1.48 -12.41 -32.56
N GLU A 182 -0.15 -12.31 -32.48
CA GLU A 182 0.62 -12.83 -31.34
C GLU A 182 0.25 -12.13 -30.02
N VAL A 183 0.08 -10.80 -30.05
CA VAL A 183 -0.20 -10.00 -28.87
C VAL A 183 -1.70 -9.95 -28.54
N LYS A 184 -2.58 -10.03 -29.55
CA LYS A 184 -4.03 -10.09 -29.37
C LYS A 184 -4.48 -11.28 -28.53
N ASN A 185 -3.85 -12.44 -28.74
CA ASN A 185 -4.17 -13.65 -27.98
C ASN A 185 -3.69 -13.60 -26.52
N LEU A 186 -2.81 -12.65 -26.18
CA LEU A 186 -2.33 -12.41 -24.81
C LEU A 186 -3.21 -11.38 -24.08
N ARG A 187 -4.22 -10.78 -24.73
CA ARG A 187 -5.12 -9.84 -24.08
C ARG A 187 -6.03 -10.59 -23.10
N PRO A 188 -6.14 -10.12 -21.86
CA PRO A 188 -6.99 -10.80 -20.90
C PRO A 188 -8.47 -10.75 -21.32
N ASN A 189 -9.18 -11.85 -21.07
CA ASN A 189 -10.62 -11.94 -21.31
C ASN A 189 -11.36 -11.63 -20.01
N ARG A 190 -11.92 -10.42 -19.93
CA ARG A 190 -12.66 -9.90 -18.76
C ARG A 190 -13.69 -10.89 -18.19
N GLN A 191 -14.45 -11.58 -19.06
CA GLN A 191 -15.45 -12.55 -18.60
C GLN A 191 -14.80 -13.78 -17.94
N THR A 192 -13.62 -14.19 -18.41
CA THR A 192 -12.85 -15.31 -17.84
C THR A 192 -12.27 -14.93 -16.49
N GLU A 193 -11.73 -13.71 -16.38
CA GLU A 193 -11.17 -13.17 -15.14
C GLU A 193 -12.24 -13.00 -14.05
N GLU A 194 -13.38 -12.38 -14.37
CA GLU A 194 -14.50 -12.21 -13.43
C GLU A 194 -14.97 -13.55 -12.86
N ARG A 195 -15.05 -14.58 -13.71
CA ARG A 195 -15.46 -15.92 -13.29
C ARG A 195 -14.40 -16.61 -12.44
N ALA A 196 -13.12 -16.43 -12.75
CA ALA A 196 -12.01 -16.94 -11.96
C ALA A 196 -11.98 -16.28 -10.57
N MET A 197 -12.03 -14.95 -10.52
CA MET A 197 -12.09 -14.16 -9.28
C MET A 197 -13.24 -14.60 -8.39
N LYS A 198 -14.45 -14.72 -8.96
CA LYS A 198 -15.62 -15.18 -8.21
C LYS A 198 -15.42 -16.58 -7.62
N ALA A 199 -14.84 -17.51 -8.38
CA ALA A 199 -14.59 -18.87 -7.91
C ALA A 199 -13.56 -18.90 -6.76
N VAL A 200 -12.47 -18.15 -6.89
CA VAL A 200 -11.41 -18.04 -5.87
C VAL A 200 -11.96 -17.43 -4.59
N MET A 201 -12.64 -16.28 -4.68
CA MET A 201 -13.19 -15.63 -3.50
C MET A 201 -14.26 -16.48 -2.79
N GLN A 202 -15.06 -17.25 -3.54
CA GLN A 202 -16.01 -18.19 -2.95
C GLN A 202 -15.31 -19.34 -2.22
N HIS A 203 -14.23 -19.87 -2.79
CA HIS A 203 -13.41 -20.91 -2.16
C HIS A 203 -12.80 -20.41 -0.84
N GLU A 204 -12.16 -19.24 -0.84
CA GLU A 204 -11.53 -18.68 0.35
C GLU A 204 -12.55 -18.33 1.45
N ARG A 205 -13.72 -17.77 1.08
CA ARG A 205 -14.81 -17.54 2.05
C ARG A 205 -15.35 -18.84 2.64
N ALA A 206 -15.43 -19.91 1.85
CA ALA A 206 -15.85 -21.23 2.33
C ALA A 206 -14.84 -21.86 3.29
N ARG A 207 -13.56 -21.47 3.21
CA ARG A 207 -12.53 -21.82 4.22
C ARG A 207 -12.66 -21.02 5.52
N GLY A 208 -13.57 -20.05 5.60
CA GLY A 208 -13.80 -19.23 6.79
C GLY A 208 -12.91 -17.98 6.85
N CYS A 209 -12.19 -17.65 5.78
CA CYS A 209 -11.31 -16.49 5.73
C CYS A 209 -12.08 -15.19 5.46
N GLN A 210 -11.52 -14.07 5.92
CA GLN A 210 -11.91 -12.73 5.49
C GLN A 210 -11.26 -12.43 4.14
N VAL A 211 -12.09 -12.17 3.12
CA VAL A 211 -11.64 -12.06 1.72
C VAL A 211 -12.00 -10.71 1.13
N GLU A 212 -11.00 -9.96 0.66
CA GLU A 212 -11.16 -8.67 -0.01
C GLU A 212 -10.63 -8.73 -1.44
N ASP A 213 -11.34 -8.08 -2.37
CA ASP A 213 -10.88 -7.87 -3.75
C ASP A 213 -10.03 -6.60 -3.78
N VAL A 214 -8.76 -6.75 -4.15
CA VAL A 214 -7.78 -5.65 -4.26
C VAL A 214 -7.20 -5.54 -5.67
N SER A 215 -7.75 -6.27 -6.65
CA SER A 215 -7.27 -6.30 -8.04
C SER A 215 -7.17 -4.89 -8.66
N ALA A 216 -8.15 -4.03 -8.37
CA ALA A 216 -8.18 -2.65 -8.84
C ALA A 216 -7.04 -1.77 -8.26
N LYS A 217 -6.44 -2.17 -7.14
CA LYS A 217 -5.34 -1.43 -6.49
C LYS A 217 -3.99 -1.71 -7.16
N ASN A 218 -3.87 -2.74 -8.01
CA ASN A 218 -2.61 -3.10 -8.69
C ASN A 218 -1.42 -3.35 -7.71
N LEU A 219 -1.70 -4.06 -6.63
CA LEU A 219 -0.72 -4.43 -5.60
C LEU A 219 0.22 -5.59 -6.03
N GLY A 220 0.05 -6.11 -7.25
CA GLY A 220 0.76 -7.30 -7.77
C GLY A 220 0.10 -8.63 -7.38
N TYR A 221 -1.11 -8.58 -6.85
CA TYR A 221 -2.02 -9.69 -6.57
C TYR A 221 -3.46 -9.16 -6.55
N ASP A 222 -4.43 -10.06 -6.66
CA ASP A 222 -5.84 -9.71 -6.85
C ASP A 222 -6.69 -9.78 -5.57
N VAL A 223 -6.38 -10.70 -4.65
CA VAL A 223 -7.21 -11.00 -3.48
C VAL A 223 -6.35 -11.08 -2.22
N THR A 224 -6.79 -10.43 -1.14
CA THR A 224 -6.30 -10.73 0.21
C THR A 224 -7.23 -11.73 0.88
N SER A 225 -6.67 -12.74 1.53
CA SER A 225 -7.41 -13.70 2.35
C SER A 225 -6.73 -13.84 3.71
N LEU A 226 -7.44 -13.47 4.77
CA LEU A 226 -6.97 -13.54 6.15
C LEU A 226 -7.78 -14.58 6.93
N ASP A 227 -7.12 -15.63 7.42
CA ASP A 227 -7.70 -16.50 8.42
C ASP A 227 -7.53 -15.86 9.81
N THR A 228 -8.63 -15.42 10.41
CA THR A 228 -8.62 -14.75 11.72
C THR A 228 -8.37 -15.69 12.89
N GLN A 229 -8.45 -17.02 12.69
CA GLN A 229 -8.16 -17.99 13.73
C GLN A 229 -6.66 -18.31 13.80
N SER A 230 -6.03 -18.55 12.65
CA SER A 230 -4.60 -18.89 12.58
C SER A 230 -3.69 -17.67 12.42
N GLY A 231 -4.21 -16.56 11.91
CA GLY A 231 -3.42 -15.40 11.48
C GLY A 231 -2.75 -15.58 10.11
N GLU A 232 -3.04 -16.67 9.38
CA GLU A 232 -2.51 -16.89 8.04
C GLU A 232 -3.05 -15.82 7.07
N MET A 233 -2.12 -15.09 6.45
CA MET A 233 -2.43 -14.14 5.38
C MET A 233 -2.02 -14.74 4.04
N ARG A 234 -2.91 -14.68 3.05
CA ARG A 234 -2.63 -15.04 1.65
C ARG A 234 -2.80 -13.82 0.75
N LEU A 235 -1.77 -13.54 -0.03
CA LEU A 235 -1.77 -12.59 -1.15
C LEU A 235 -1.98 -13.43 -2.41
N ILE A 236 -3.19 -13.41 -2.97
CA ILE A 236 -3.61 -14.35 -4.01
C ILE A 236 -3.67 -13.65 -5.36
N GLU A 237 -2.87 -14.14 -6.30
CA GLU A 237 -2.96 -13.79 -7.72
C GLU A 237 -3.84 -14.82 -8.45
N VAL A 238 -4.83 -14.33 -9.21
CA VAL A 238 -5.86 -15.18 -9.83
C VAL A 238 -5.68 -15.24 -11.33
N LYS A 239 -5.44 -16.44 -11.85
CA LYS A 239 -5.28 -16.66 -13.28
C LYS A 239 -6.38 -17.55 -13.84
N GLY A 240 -7.21 -16.96 -14.69
CA GLY A 240 -8.30 -17.64 -15.38
C GLY A 240 -7.89 -18.17 -16.75
N LEU A 241 -8.18 -19.44 -17.02
CA LEU A 241 -8.06 -20.06 -18.34
C LEU A 241 -9.45 -20.39 -18.87
N ALA A 242 -9.71 -19.97 -20.12
CA ALA A 242 -10.96 -20.27 -20.81
C ALA A 242 -11.18 -21.78 -21.00
N ALA A 243 -10.11 -22.49 -21.36
CA ALA A 243 -10.09 -23.94 -21.59
C ALA A 243 -9.56 -24.71 -20.36
N THR A 244 -9.50 -26.03 -20.47
CA THR A 244 -8.96 -26.93 -19.44
C THR A 244 -7.44 -26.89 -19.35
N THR A 245 -6.76 -26.51 -20.43
CA THR A 245 -5.29 -26.35 -20.51
C THR A 245 -4.95 -25.00 -21.12
N GLY A 246 -3.75 -24.51 -20.81
CA GLY A 246 -3.29 -23.22 -21.29
C GLY A 246 -1.99 -22.78 -20.62
N THR A 247 -1.47 -21.66 -21.11
CA THR A 247 -0.30 -21.01 -20.53
C THR A 247 -0.75 -19.80 -19.72
N ILE A 248 -0.16 -19.63 -18.54
CA ILE A 248 -0.46 -18.51 -17.65
C ILE A 248 0.65 -17.49 -17.76
N LEU A 249 0.28 -16.21 -17.81
CA LEU A 249 1.20 -15.09 -17.91
C LEU A 249 1.10 -14.25 -16.64
N LEU A 250 2.26 -13.91 -16.08
CA LEU A 250 2.38 -12.98 -14.97
C LEU A 250 3.00 -11.68 -15.46
N THR A 251 2.46 -10.56 -14.98
CA THR A 251 3.03 -9.22 -15.23
C THR A 251 4.34 -9.05 -14.43
N PRO A 252 5.22 -8.11 -14.79
CA PRO A 252 6.45 -7.90 -14.02
C PRO A 252 6.19 -7.51 -12.57
N ASN A 253 5.13 -6.74 -12.28
CA ASN A 253 4.77 -6.38 -10.91
C ASN A 253 4.30 -7.61 -10.11
N GLU A 254 3.45 -8.47 -10.68
CA GLU A 254 3.04 -9.73 -10.05
C GLU A 254 4.23 -10.63 -9.73
N ARG A 255 5.15 -10.79 -10.69
CA ARG A 255 6.38 -11.56 -10.49
C ARG A 255 7.22 -10.98 -9.35
N ARG A 256 7.46 -9.68 -9.35
CA ARG A 256 8.27 -9.02 -8.31
C ARG A 256 7.67 -9.27 -6.93
N VAL A 257 6.35 -9.10 -6.79
CA VAL A 257 5.67 -9.32 -5.50
C VAL A 257 5.71 -10.80 -5.09
N ALA A 258 5.57 -11.73 -6.04
CA ALA A 258 5.75 -13.16 -5.76
C ALA A 258 7.17 -13.50 -5.27
N GLU A 259 8.19 -12.84 -5.80
CA GLU A 259 9.59 -13.00 -5.38
C GLU A 259 9.87 -12.36 -4.01
N ASP A 260 9.23 -11.23 -3.71
CA ASP A 260 9.37 -10.48 -2.46
C ASP A 260 8.59 -11.12 -1.27
N ARG A 261 7.45 -11.77 -1.56
CA ARG A 261 6.48 -12.27 -0.56
C ARG A 261 6.25 -13.78 -0.62
N ARG A 262 7.33 -14.55 -0.83
CA ARG A 262 7.27 -16.01 -1.08
C ARG A 262 6.51 -16.81 -0.02
N ASP A 263 6.53 -16.36 1.22
CA ASP A 263 5.90 -17.00 2.39
C ASP A 263 4.37 -16.87 2.41
N CYS A 264 3.81 -15.87 1.73
CA CYS A 264 2.38 -15.59 1.72
C CYS A 264 1.77 -15.33 0.34
N TYR A 265 2.56 -15.42 -0.74
CA TYR A 265 2.08 -15.26 -2.11
C TYR A 265 1.60 -16.58 -2.71
N TRP A 266 0.36 -16.57 -3.18
CA TRP A 266 -0.30 -17.73 -3.76
C TRP A 266 -0.77 -17.46 -5.18
N LEU A 267 -0.56 -18.43 -6.06
CA LEU A 267 -1.13 -18.45 -7.40
C LEU A 267 -2.33 -19.39 -7.44
N TYR A 268 -3.51 -18.85 -7.73
CA TYR A 268 -4.75 -19.61 -7.89
C TYR A 268 -5.11 -19.68 -9.37
N ILE A 269 -5.23 -20.91 -9.88
CA ILE A 269 -5.49 -21.15 -11.30
C ILE A 269 -6.91 -21.69 -11.44
N VAL A 270 -7.74 -20.99 -12.21
CA VAL A 270 -9.11 -21.43 -12.50
C VAL A 270 -9.22 -21.78 -13.97
N THR A 271 -9.47 -23.05 -14.24
CA THR A 271 -9.61 -23.59 -15.60
C THR A 271 -11.08 -23.70 -16.00
N ASN A 272 -11.34 -23.90 -17.30
CA ASN A 272 -12.68 -24.09 -17.84
C ASN A 272 -13.65 -22.94 -17.50
N CYS A 273 -13.12 -21.71 -17.45
CA CYS A 273 -13.88 -20.52 -17.12
C CYS A 273 -14.93 -20.14 -18.18
N GLN A 274 -14.99 -20.81 -19.34
CA GLN A 274 -16.11 -20.63 -20.30
C GLN A 274 -17.32 -21.51 -19.99
N ALA A 275 -17.13 -22.72 -19.45
CA ALA A 275 -18.23 -23.63 -19.11
C ALA A 275 -18.50 -23.65 -17.61
N LYS A 276 -17.74 -24.44 -16.84
CA LYS A 276 -17.85 -24.53 -15.38
C LYS A 276 -16.46 -24.31 -14.79
N PRO A 277 -16.21 -23.15 -14.14
CA PRO A 277 -14.91 -22.85 -13.55
C PRO A 277 -14.50 -23.94 -12.56
N VAL A 278 -13.28 -24.44 -12.71
CA VAL A 278 -12.67 -25.43 -11.82
C VAL A 278 -11.38 -24.83 -11.28
N LEU A 279 -11.37 -24.58 -9.97
CA LEU A 279 -10.18 -24.18 -9.24
C LEU A 279 -9.23 -25.37 -9.15
N GLN A 280 -8.00 -25.20 -9.64
CA GLN A 280 -6.91 -26.15 -9.49
C GLN A 280 -6.26 -25.99 -8.11
N GLU A 281 -5.39 -26.94 -7.73
CA GLU A 281 -4.69 -26.89 -6.45
C GLU A 281 -3.93 -25.56 -6.30
N PRO A 282 -4.19 -24.77 -5.24
CA PRO A 282 -3.48 -23.53 -4.98
C PRO A 282 -1.97 -23.70 -4.83
N ILE A 283 -1.20 -22.75 -5.34
CA ILE A 283 0.26 -22.84 -5.39
C ILE A 283 0.88 -21.76 -4.53
N LEU A 284 1.43 -22.13 -3.37
CA LEU A 284 2.29 -21.28 -2.55
C LEU A 284 3.69 -21.16 -3.17
N ASP A 285 4.27 -19.96 -3.12
CA ASP A 285 5.60 -19.64 -3.66
C ASP A 285 5.75 -20.06 -5.14
N PRO A 286 4.98 -19.46 -6.08
CA PRO A 286 5.16 -19.74 -7.50
C PRO A 286 6.56 -19.32 -7.99
N ALA A 287 7.26 -18.43 -7.27
CA ALA A 287 8.61 -17.97 -7.60
C ALA A 287 9.68 -19.08 -7.48
N ARG A 288 9.36 -20.24 -6.89
CA ARG A 288 10.25 -21.42 -6.84
C ARG A 288 10.38 -22.16 -8.18
N PHE A 289 9.43 -22.00 -9.08
CA PHE A 289 9.46 -22.65 -10.40
C PHE A 289 10.37 -21.87 -11.37
N SER A 290 10.69 -22.43 -12.54
CA SER A 290 11.45 -21.72 -13.58
C SER A 290 10.52 -20.90 -14.48
N TRP A 291 10.78 -19.61 -14.62
CA TRP A 291 9.93 -18.66 -15.35
C TRP A 291 10.60 -18.34 -16.68
N ASN A 292 9.87 -18.51 -17.78
CA ASN A 292 10.38 -18.17 -19.11
C ASN A 292 9.87 -16.78 -19.51
N GLU A 293 10.78 -15.88 -19.85
CA GLU A 293 10.46 -14.51 -20.24
C GLU A 293 9.98 -14.43 -21.69
N VAL A 294 8.86 -13.76 -21.92
CA VAL A 294 8.35 -13.41 -23.25
C VAL A 294 8.77 -11.99 -23.58
N ASN A 295 9.95 -11.86 -24.20
CA ASN A 295 10.61 -10.59 -24.48
C ASN A 295 9.79 -9.59 -25.34
N LYS A 296 8.75 -10.04 -26.07
CA LYS A 296 7.93 -9.16 -26.92
C LYS A 296 6.93 -8.28 -26.14
N VAL A 297 6.58 -8.65 -24.92
CA VAL A 297 5.63 -7.90 -24.06
C VAL A 297 6.08 -7.80 -22.60
N GLN A 298 7.31 -8.21 -22.27
CA GLN A 298 7.83 -8.33 -20.89
C GLN A 298 6.85 -9.06 -19.95
N HIS A 299 6.28 -10.18 -20.40
CA HIS A 299 5.48 -11.06 -19.54
C HIS A 299 6.25 -12.34 -19.28
N TYR A 300 6.00 -13.00 -18.15
CA TYR A 300 6.60 -14.29 -17.83
C TYR A 300 5.55 -15.37 -17.95
N TYR A 301 5.87 -16.51 -18.57
CA TYR A 301 4.93 -17.60 -18.67
C TYR A 301 5.34 -18.81 -17.85
N LEU A 302 4.33 -19.57 -17.44
CA LEU A 302 4.49 -20.83 -16.76
C LEU A 302 3.52 -21.88 -17.30
N SER A 303 4.04 -23.06 -17.61
CA SER A 303 3.23 -24.18 -18.12
C SER A 303 2.51 -24.87 -16.97
N VAL A 304 1.19 -25.02 -17.09
CA VAL A 304 0.34 -25.68 -16.07
C VAL A 304 0.69 -27.17 -15.94
N ASP A 305 1.12 -27.82 -17.04
CA ASP A 305 1.48 -29.25 -17.07
C ASP A 305 2.71 -29.57 -16.23
N ALA A 306 3.54 -28.57 -15.89
CA ALA A 306 4.70 -28.75 -15.02
C ALA A 306 4.36 -28.74 -13.51
N MET A 307 3.12 -28.39 -13.12
CA MET A 307 2.76 -28.12 -11.72
C MET A 307 1.71 -29.06 -11.12
N THR A 308 0.89 -29.73 -11.92
CA THR A 308 -0.08 -30.73 -11.46
C THR A 308 0.37 -32.14 -11.91
N GLN A 309 0.07 -33.19 -11.14
CA GLN A 309 0.47 -34.57 -11.46
C GLN A 309 0.20 -34.89 -12.96
N PRO A 310 1.10 -35.64 -13.64
CA PRO A 310 1.17 -35.64 -15.09
C PRO A 310 -0.11 -36.19 -15.71
N MET A 311 -0.92 -35.31 -16.29
CA MET A 311 -1.94 -35.69 -17.26
C MET A 311 -1.22 -35.94 -18.59
N GLN A 312 -1.45 -37.12 -19.18
CA GLN A 312 -0.85 -37.51 -20.45
C GLN A 312 -1.29 -36.54 -21.57
N VAL A 313 -0.36 -35.73 -22.05
CA VAL A 313 -0.55 -34.88 -23.23
C VAL A 313 0.03 -35.61 -24.44
N ARG A 314 -0.80 -35.82 -25.47
CA ARG A 314 -0.31 -36.10 -26.82
C ARG A 314 0.16 -34.77 -27.42
N GLU A 315 1.46 -34.68 -27.63
CA GLU A 315 2.09 -33.58 -28.36
C GLU A 315 1.70 -33.64 -29.85
N ASP A 316 0.98 -32.64 -30.35
CA ASP A 316 1.10 -32.24 -31.75
C ASP A 316 2.09 -31.05 -31.79
N GLY A 317 3.36 -31.39 -31.93
CA GLY A 317 4.45 -30.43 -32.00
C GLY A 317 4.38 -29.57 -33.26
N SER A 318 4.19 -28.26 -33.10
CA SER A 318 4.59 -27.30 -34.14
C SER A 318 5.97 -26.73 -33.76
N ASN A 319 6.95 -27.25 -34.47
CA ASN A 319 8.38 -26.99 -34.32
C ASN A 319 8.69 -25.55 -34.81
N TYR A 320 8.99 -24.62 -33.90
CA TYR A 320 9.55 -23.31 -34.26
C TYR A 320 11.02 -23.26 -33.86
N GLY A 321 11.88 -23.67 -34.79
CA GLY A 321 13.32 -23.61 -34.65
C GLY A 321 14.06 -23.88 -35.96
N GLY A 322 14.43 -22.80 -36.65
CA GLY A 322 15.63 -22.75 -37.50
C GLY A 322 15.43 -22.72 -39.01
N LYS A 323 15.81 -21.61 -39.64
CA LYS A 323 17.12 -21.47 -40.30
C LYS A 323 17.37 -20.03 -40.76
N LEU A 324 18.63 -19.61 -40.53
CA LEU A 324 19.48 -18.60 -41.19
C LEU A 324 18.81 -17.49 -42.01
#